data_AF-A0AAU9RA33-F1
#
_entry.id   AF-A0AAU9RA33-F1
#
_cell.length_a   1.000
_cell.length_b   1.000
_cell.length_c   1.000
_cell.angle_alpha   90.00
_cell.angle_beta   90.00
_cell.angle_gamma   90.00
#
_symmetry.space_group_name_H-M   'P 1'
#
loop_
_entity.id
_entity.type
_entity.pdbx_description
1 polymer ?
#
loop_
_entity_poly.entity_id
_entity_poly.type
_entity_poly.pdbx_seq_one_letter_code
_entity_poly.pdbx_strand_id
1 'polypeptide(L)'
;MDEAMVSKLQEGVKVNVVDFIEADEYTVTLKCLIIDNNPRYVFGEGWSTMKWSLDLKEGQQLKLYWDVEDKKFFILNFCYQTIPLMIPV
;
A
#
# COMPACT_ATOMS: atom_id res chain seq x y z
N MET A 1 -9.50 18.02 -9.61
CA MET A 1 -9.58 16.56 -9.85
C MET A 1 -10.76 16.36 -10.77
N ASP A 2 -10.56 15.66 -11.90
CA ASP A 2 -11.60 15.41 -12.90
C ASP A 2 -12.77 14.63 -12.25
N GLU A 3 -14.01 15.10 -12.40
CA GLU A 3 -15.20 14.46 -11.81
C GLU A 3 -15.34 13.01 -12.26
N ALA A 4 -14.92 12.69 -13.50
CA ALA A 4 -14.92 11.34 -14.02
C ALA A 4 -13.95 10.41 -13.26
N MET A 5 -12.83 10.95 -12.77
CA MET A 5 -11.86 10.18 -11.97
C MET A 5 -12.36 9.91 -10.56
N VAL A 6 -13.09 10.86 -9.97
CA VAL A 6 -13.74 10.66 -8.67
C VAL A 6 -14.79 9.55 -8.75
N SER A 7 -15.63 9.57 -9.79
CA SER A 7 -16.64 8.53 -10.02
C SER A 7 -16.01 7.14 -10.15
N LYS A 8 -14.93 7.01 -10.92
CA LYS A 8 -14.21 5.73 -11.07
C LYS A 8 -13.60 5.24 -9.76
N LEU A 9 -13.01 6.14 -8.97
CA LEU A 9 -12.47 5.77 -7.66
C LEU A 9 -13.57 5.43 -6.66
N GLN A 10 -14.77 5.99 -6.77
CA GLN A 10 -15.92 5.59 -5.95
C GLN A 10 -16.40 4.17 -6.29
N GLU A 11 -16.42 3.80 -7.57
CA GLU A 11 -16.70 2.43 -8.03
C GLU A 11 -15.60 1.45 -7.59
N GLY A 12 -14.35 1.92 -7.66
CA GLY A 12 -13.16 1.21 -7.29
C GLY A 12 -12.33 0.80 -8.51
N VAL A 13 -11.02 0.98 -8.40
CA VAL A 13 -10.07 0.68 -9.47
C VAL A 13 -9.12 -0.40 -9.00
N LYS A 14 -8.90 -1.43 -9.83
CA LYS A 14 -7.88 -2.45 -9.56
C LYS A 14 -6.49 -1.84 -9.76
N VAL A 15 -5.64 -2.01 -8.76
CA VAL A 15 -4.24 -1.56 -8.77
C VAL A 15 -3.34 -2.71 -8.33
N ASN A 16 -2.14 -2.75 -8.87
CA ASN A 16 -1.12 -3.70 -8.44
C ASN A 16 -0.28 -3.09 -7.32
N VAL A 17 0.10 -3.94 -6.37
CA VAL A 17 0.96 -3.61 -5.25
C VAL A 17 2.06 -4.66 -5.20
N VAL A 18 3.31 -4.22 -5.28
CA VAL A 18 4.49 -5.09 -5.29
C VAL A 18 5.19 -4.97 -3.95
N ASP A 19 5.38 -6.09 -3.25
CA ASP A 19 6.36 -6.15 -2.18
C ASP A 19 7.74 -6.34 -2.80
N PHE A 20 8.56 -5.29 -2.71
CA PHE A 20 9.89 -5.32 -3.29
C PHE A 20 10.85 -6.28 -2.56
N ILE A 21 10.61 -6.54 -1.27
CA ILE A 21 11.51 -7.37 -0.45
C ILE A 21 11.26 -8.85 -0.70
N GLU A 22 9.99 -9.27 -0.68
CA GLU A 22 9.61 -10.68 -0.87
C GLU A 22 9.34 -11.05 -2.33
N ALA A 23 9.39 -10.06 -3.24
CA ALA A 23 9.07 -10.20 -4.66
C ALA A 23 7.64 -10.71 -4.93
N ASP A 24 6.73 -10.44 -4.00
CA ASP A 24 5.31 -10.73 -4.14
C ASP A 24 4.58 -9.63 -4.90
N GLU A 25 3.55 -10.00 -5.66
CA GLU A 25 2.64 -9.08 -6.32
C GLU A 25 1.19 -9.36 -5.93
N TYR A 26 0.48 -8.30 -5.55
CA TYR A 26 -0.92 -8.33 -5.15
C TYR A 26 -1.74 -7.44 -6.05
N THR A 27 -2.96 -7.88 -6.38
CA THR A 27 -3.98 -6.99 -6.96
C THR A 27 -5.00 -6.63 -5.89
N VAL A 28 -5.17 -5.33 -5.65
CA VAL A 28 -6.16 -4.80 -4.70
C VAL A 28 -7.06 -3.77 -5.38
N THR A 29 -8.26 -3.54 -4.84
CA THR A 29 -9.11 -2.44 -5.29
C THR A 29 -8.83 -1.18 -4.48
N LEU A 30 -8.50 -0.06 -5.12
CA LEU A 30 -8.42 1.26 -4.51
C LEU A 30 -9.77 1.98 -4.65
N LYS A 31 -10.33 2.45 -3.54
CA LYS A 31 -11.59 3.19 -3.49
C LYS A 31 -11.43 4.56 -2.85
N CYS A 32 -12.18 5.54 -3.34
CA CYS A 32 -12.39 6.83 -2.68
C CYS A 32 -13.79 6.88 -2.07
N LEU A 33 -13.87 7.02 -0.76
CA LEU A 33 -15.09 7.21 0.00
C LEU A 33 -15.22 8.70 0.36
N ILE A 34 -16.39 9.29 0.15
CA ILE A 34 -16.66 10.66 0.60
C ILE A 34 -17.39 10.57 1.95
N ILE A 35 -16.72 10.98 3.03
CA ILE A 35 -17.27 10.98 4.39
C ILE A 35 -17.20 12.41 4.92
N ASP A 36 -18.34 13.00 5.29
CA ASP A 36 -18.43 14.38 5.78
C ASP A 36 -17.76 15.40 4.82
N ASN A 37 -18.02 15.27 3.52
CA ASN A 37 -17.40 16.05 2.44
C ASN A 37 -15.87 15.91 2.31
N ASN A 38 -15.26 14.94 2.99
CA ASN A 38 -13.83 14.69 2.91
C ASN A 38 -13.54 13.35 2.20
N PRO A 39 -12.63 13.33 1.20
CA PRO A 39 -12.23 12.10 0.54
C PRO A 39 -11.35 11.24 1.46
N ARG A 40 -11.68 9.95 1.56
CA ARG A 40 -10.88 8.92 2.22
C ARG A 40 -10.56 7.83 1.23
N TYR A 41 -9.28 7.50 1.09
CA TYR A 41 -8.82 6.45 0.21
C TYR A 41 -8.63 5.16 1.00
N VAL A 42 -9.18 4.06 0.49
CA VAL A 42 -9.13 2.74 1.15
C VAL A 42 -8.81 1.64 0.16
N PHE A 43 -8.09 0.62 0.62
CA PHE A 43 -8.00 -0.64 -0.10
C PHE A 43 -9.19 -1.55 0.25
N GLY A 44 -9.79 -2.13 -0.78
CA GLY A 44 -10.96 -3.01 -0.72
C GLY A 44 -10.58 -4.46 -1.00
N GLU A 45 -11.22 -5.07 -2.00
CA GLU A 45 -10.93 -6.46 -2.41
C GLU A 45 -9.42 -6.68 -2.60
N GLY A 46 -8.92 -7.84 -2.18
CA GLY A 46 -7.49 -8.18 -2.17
C GLY A 46 -6.72 -7.69 -0.94
N TRP A 47 -7.21 -6.66 -0.22
CA TRP A 47 -6.54 -6.12 0.97
C TRP A 47 -6.33 -7.16 2.06
N SER A 48 -7.35 -7.96 2.39
CA SER A 48 -7.23 -8.97 3.45
C SER A 48 -6.12 -9.98 3.14
N THR A 49 -6.05 -10.48 1.90
CA THR A 49 -5.00 -11.40 1.46
C THR A 49 -3.63 -10.76 1.56
N MET A 50 -3.47 -9.54 1.04
CA MET A 50 -2.21 -8.79 1.10
C MET A 50 -1.77 -8.55 2.55
N LYS A 51 -2.70 -8.13 3.43
CA LYS A 51 -2.44 -7.90 4.85
C LYS A 51 -1.92 -9.18 5.54
N TRP A 52 -2.53 -10.32 5.24
CA TRP A 52 -2.11 -11.62 5.79
C TRP A 52 -0.74 -12.06 5.26
N SER A 53 -0.47 -11.86 3.97
CA SER A 53 0.82 -12.20 3.36
C SER A 53 1.97 -11.42 4.00
N LEU A 54 1.73 -10.14 4.28
CA LEU A 54 2.72 -9.23 4.86
C LEU A 54 2.87 -9.32 6.39
N ASP A 55 2.21 -10.28 7.07
CA ASP A 55 2.10 -10.41 8.54
C ASP A 55 1.82 -9.07 9.26
N LEU A 56 0.98 -8.20 8.67
CA LEU A 56 0.75 -6.86 9.21
C LEU A 56 -0.11 -6.90 10.48
N LYS A 57 0.45 -6.34 11.55
CA LYS A 57 -0.22 -6.22 12.86
C LYS A 57 -0.84 -4.85 13.05
N GLU A 58 -1.84 -4.78 13.91
CA GLU A 58 -2.43 -3.50 14.29
C GLU A 58 -1.36 -2.59 14.92
N GLY A 59 -1.38 -1.31 14.54
CA GLY A 59 -0.37 -0.34 14.94
C GLY A 59 0.93 -0.38 14.12
N GLN A 60 1.12 -1.37 13.25
CA GLN A 60 2.28 -1.44 12.36
C GLN A 60 2.16 -0.43 11.21
N GLN A 61 3.28 0.20 10.87
CA GLN A 61 3.34 1.10 9.72
C GLN A 61 3.58 0.31 8.44
N LEU A 62 2.74 0.57 7.42
CA LEU A 62 2.93 0.11 6.05
C LEU A 62 3.33 1.31 5.19
N LYS A 63 4.47 1.24 4.52
CA LYS A 63 4.94 2.31 3.62
C LYS A 63 4.64 1.94 2.17
N LEU A 64 3.75 2.71 1.54
CA LEU A 64 3.37 2.59 0.13
C LEU A 64 3.97 3.73 -0.69
N TYR A 65 4.47 3.39 -1.87
CA TYR A 65 5.02 4.33 -2.84
C TYR A 65 4.34 4.10 -4.19
N TRP A 66 3.98 5.18 -4.90
CA TRP A 66 3.43 5.08 -6.23
C TRP A 66 4.53 5.22 -7.28
N ASP A 67 4.65 4.24 -8.16
CA ASP A 67 5.49 4.34 -9.35
C ASP A 67 4.65 4.85 -10.53
N VAL A 68 5.06 6.00 -11.06
CA VAL A 68 4.37 6.69 -12.15
C VAL A 68 4.57 5.98 -13.49
N GLU A 69 5.73 5.35 -13.71
CA GLU A 69 6.07 4.68 -14.97
C GLU A 69 5.35 3.34 -15.07
N ASP A 70 5.46 2.52 -14.02
CA ASP A 70 4.88 1.18 -13.97
C ASP A 70 3.40 1.16 -13.56
N LYS A 71 2.86 2.30 -13.11
CA LYS A 71 1.48 2.46 -12.63
C LYS A 71 1.07 1.43 -11.58
N LYS A 72 1.98 1.17 -10.65
CA LYS A 72 1.77 0.24 -9.53
C LYS A 72 2.30 0.83 -8.23
N PHE A 73 1.79 0.31 -7.12
CA PHE A 73 2.32 0.62 -5.82
C PHE A 73 3.48 -0.30 -5.47
N PHE A 74 4.43 0.21 -4.70
CA PHE A 74 5.49 -0.57 -4.09
C PHE A 74 5.44 -0.47 -2.58
N ILE A 75 5.66 -1.59 -1.92
CA ILE A 75 5.87 -1.68 -0.48
C ILE A 75 7.37 -1.73 -0.24
N LEU A 76 7.84 -0.81 0.61
CA LEU A 76 9.22 -0.74 1.05
C LEU A 76 9.26 -0.77 2.59
N ASN A 77 8.95 -1.93 3.14
CA ASN A 77 8.94 -2.19 4.58
C ASN A 77 10.29 -2.77 5.05
N PHE A 78 11.41 -2.09 4.74
CA PHE A 78 12.69 -2.48 5.32
C PHE A 78 12.76 -2.09 6.80
N CYS A 79 12.99 -3.09 7.65
CA CYS A 79 13.58 -2.88 8.96
C CYS A 79 15.08 -2.73 8.76
N TYR A 80 15.63 -1.54 9.00
CA TYR A 80 17.09 -1.42 9.13
C TYR A 80 17.50 -2.22 10.38
N GLN A 81 18.01 -3.43 10.19
CA GLN A 81 18.89 -4.03 11.18
C GLN A 81 20.22 -3.27 11.07
N THR A 82 20.37 -2.19 11.84
CA THR A 82 21.69 -1.61 12.06
C THR A 82 22.56 -2.69 12.68
N ILE A 83 23.60 -3.12 11.97
CA ILE A 83 24.63 -3.99 12.53
C ILE A 83 25.11 -3.30 13.82
N PRO A 84 25.03 -3.95 15.00
CA PRO A 84 25.59 -3.38 16.21
C PRO A 84 27.07 -3.12 15.94
N LEU A 85 27.51 -1.88 16.07
CA LEU A 85 28.93 -1.54 16.13
C LEU A 85 29.49 -2.24 17.37
N MET A 86 30.02 -3.45 17.20
CA MET A 86 30.91 -4.06 18.17
C MET A 86 32.20 -3.25 18.16
N ILE A 87 32.24 -2.17 18.93
CA ILE A 87 33.49 -1.52 19.29
C ILE A 87 34.10 -2.40 20.38
N PRO A 88 35.21 -3.11 20.13
CA PRO A 88 35.93 -3.79 21.21
C PRO A 88 36.45 -2.73 22.17
N VAL A 89 36.09 -2.86 23.45
CA VAL A 89 36.67 -2.10 24.58
C VAL A 89 37.98 -2.76 25.00
#